data_AF-A0A9J5XX24-F1
#
_entry.id   AF-A0A9J5XX24-F1
#
_cell.length_a   1.000
_cell.length_b   1.000
_cell.length_c   1.000
_cell.angle_alpha   90.00
_cell.angle_beta   90.00
_cell.angle_gamma   90.00
#
_symmetry.space_group_name_H-M   'P 1'
#
loop_
_entity.id
_entity.type
_entity.pdbx_description
1 polymer ?
#
loop_
_entity_poly.entity_id
_entity_poly.type
_entity_poly.pdbx_seq_one_letter_code
_entity_poly.pdbx_strand_id
1 'polypeptide(L)'
;MQSFSTSSYLSFFFLFTTLSFVKTVLTQDGFCSAPLRIGADSNSQPLYWKVTNPTLSPSHLQDLPGFTRSVYKKDHAFITPESQVFSPLPDWTNTLGAYLITPAIGSHFVMYLAKMQENSKSGLPPSDVERFIFVVQGSAVLINISGNVHKLKVDSYAYLPPNLDHTVETDAAATLIVFERRYSGLENHVTEQIVGSTDKQTLLETPGEIFELRKLLPTSLAYDFNIHS
;
A
#
# COMPACT_ATOMS: atom_id res chain seq x y z
N MET A 1 72.64 51.54 -49.73
CA MET A 1 72.71 50.61 -50.89
C MET A 1 71.62 49.58 -50.71
N GLN A 2 70.73 49.45 -51.71
CA GLN A 2 69.92 48.28 -52.13
C GLN A 2 69.13 47.51 -51.05
N SER A 3 67.93 46.99 -51.25
CA SER A 3 66.85 47.11 -52.23
C SER A 3 65.72 46.23 -51.68
N PHE A 4 64.47 46.57 -51.96
CA PHE A 4 63.30 45.74 -51.63
C PHE A 4 63.37 44.34 -52.26
N SER A 5 62.87 43.35 -51.55
CA SER A 5 62.45 42.05 -52.09
C SER A 5 61.19 41.60 -51.38
N THR A 6 60.16 41.36 -52.16
CA THR A 6 58.82 40.89 -51.83
C THR A 6 58.80 39.38 -51.68
N SER A 7 58.07 38.86 -50.69
CA SER A 7 57.54 37.51 -50.77
C SER A 7 56.13 37.46 -50.20
N SER A 8 55.25 36.90 -51.02
CA SER A 8 53.81 36.82 -50.89
C SER A 8 53.43 35.74 -49.87
N TYR A 9 52.66 36.11 -48.83
CA TYR A 9 51.96 35.14 -47.99
C TYR A 9 50.61 34.84 -48.63
N LEU A 10 50.51 33.68 -49.27
CA LEU A 10 49.24 33.14 -49.77
C LEU A 10 48.43 32.63 -48.57
N SER A 11 47.49 33.43 -48.07
CA SER A 11 46.55 33.01 -47.03
C SER A 11 45.32 32.38 -47.69
N PHE A 12 45.19 31.06 -47.61
CA PHE A 12 44.02 30.32 -48.08
C PHE A 12 42.87 30.51 -47.07
N PHE A 13 41.96 31.44 -47.35
CA PHE A 13 40.69 31.56 -46.63
C PHE A 13 39.70 30.54 -47.22
N PHE A 14 39.55 29.37 -46.59
CA PHE A 14 38.43 28.48 -46.87
C PHE A 14 37.18 29.01 -46.15
N LEU A 15 36.30 29.65 -46.92
CA LEU A 15 34.98 30.08 -46.48
C LEU A 15 34.06 28.85 -46.45
N PHE A 16 33.93 28.18 -45.30
CA PHE A 16 32.90 27.17 -45.09
C PHE A 16 31.55 27.88 -44.83
N THR A 17 30.72 27.99 -45.87
CA THR A 17 29.32 28.37 -45.74
C THR A 17 28.54 27.17 -45.19
N THR A 18 28.33 27.13 -43.88
CA THR A 18 27.38 26.17 -43.29
C THR A 18 25.95 26.67 -43.53
N LEU A 19 25.23 26.00 -44.42
CA LEU A 19 23.78 26.16 -44.60
C LEU A 19 23.08 25.77 -43.28
N SER A 20 22.62 26.75 -42.53
CA SER A 20 21.83 26.52 -41.32
C SER A 20 20.40 26.18 -41.72
N PHE A 21 20.02 24.90 -41.63
CA PHE A 21 18.62 24.48 -41.75
C PHE A 21 17.91 24.81 -40.43
N VAL A 22 17.18 25.92 -40.40
CA VAL A 22 16.24 26.25 -39.33
C VAL A 22 15.04 25.30 -39.46
N LYS A 23 14.99 24.26 -38.63
CA LYS A 23 13.74 23.52 -38.38
C LYS A 23 12.89 24.34 -37.41
N THR A 24 11.87 25.01 -37.92
CA THR A 24 10.74 25.49 -37.12
C THR A 24 9.99 24.29 -36.57
N VAL A 25 10.19 23.98 -35.29
CA VAL A 25 9.31 23.11 -34.52
C VAL A 25 8.18 23.98 -33.98
N LEU A 26 6.97 23.76 -34.48
CA LEU A 26 5.75 24.26 -33.86
C LEU A 26 5.62 23.59 -32.49
N THR A 27 5.79 24.37 -31.42
CA THR A 27 5.48 23.96 -30.06
C THR A 27 3.96 23.84 -29.95
N GLN A 28 3.42 22.62 -30.01
CA GLN A 28 2.15 22.32 -29.36
C GLN A 28 2.43 22.14 -27.87
N ASP A 29 1.56 22.75 -27.06
CA ASP A 29 1.67 22.88 -25.62
C ASP A 29 2.17 21.62 -24.92
N GLY A 30 3.19 21.83 -24.08
CA GLY A 30 3.82 20.79 -23.29
C GLY A 30 2.89 20.28 -22.20
N PHE A 31 2.12 19.24 -22.52
CA PHE A 31 1.73 18.25 -21.52
C PHE A 31 2.82 17.18 -21.49
N CYS A 32 3.44 16.98 -20.31
CA CYS A 32 4.27 15.81 -20.05
C CYS A 32 3.41 14.57 -20.31
N SER A 33 3.57 13.98 -21.50
CA SER A 33 2.92 12.74 -21.86
C SER A 33 3.68 11.63 -21.15
N ALA A 34 3.20 11.22 -19.98
CA ALA A 34 3.66 9.99 -19.36
C ALA A 34 3.43 8.86 -20.39
N PRO A 35 4.43 8.00 -20.67
CA PRO A 35 4.22 6.92 -21.61
C PRO A 35 3.09 6.03 -21.07
N LEU A 36 1.98 5.99 -21.82
CA LEU A 36 0.95 4.99 -21.65
C LEU A 36 1.61 3.64 -21.95
N ARG A 37 2.06 2.95 -20.91
CA ARG A 37 2.31 1.53 -21.01
C ARG A 37 0.95 0.90 -21.26
N ILE A 38 0.63 0.65 -22.52
CA ILE A 38 -0.33 -0.38 -22.90
C ILE A 38 0.33 -1.69 -22.45
N GLY A 39 0.12 -2.01 -21.18
CA GLY A 39 0.51 -3.28 -20.59
C GLY A 39 -0.35 -4.36 -21.21
N ALA A 40 0.32 -5.45 -21.60
CA ALA A 40 -0.29 -6.68 -22.05
C ALA A 40 -1.48 -7.10 -21.17
N ASP A 41 -2.54 -7.57 -21.83
CA ASP A 41 -3.73 -8.25 -21.30
C ASP A 41 -4.45 -7.59 -20.12
N SER A 42 -5.51 -6.84 -20.43
CA SER A 42 -6.45 -6.25 -19.47
C SER A 42 -7.33 -7.27 -18.73
N ASN A 43 -6.95 -8.56 -18.65
CA ASN A 43 -7.84 -9.64 -18.22
C ASN A 43 -7.32 -10.58 -17.11
N SER A 44 -6.27 -10.22 -16.36
CA SER A 44 -5.89 -11.03 -15.19
C SER A 44 -5.18 -10.28 -14.06
N GLN A 45 -5.45 -8.98 -13.89
CA GLN A 45 -4.96 -8.31 -12.67
C GLN A 45 -5.61 -8.97 -11.44
N PRO A 46 -4.83 -9.40 -10.45
CA PRO A 46 -5.38 -10.03 -9.25
C PRO A 46 -6.25 -9.03 -8.49
N LEU A 47 -7.19 -9.55 -7.71
CA LEU A 47 -8.04 -8.73 -6.84
C LEU A 47 -7.17 -7.82 -5.95
N TYR A 48 -7.58 -6.57 -5.77
CA TYR A 48 -6.84 -5.53 -5.06
C TYR A 48 -5.46 -5.14 -5.62
N TRP A 49 -5.14 -5.48 -6.88
CA TRP A 49 -3.84 -5.14 -7.50
C TRP A 49 -3.41 -3.67 -7.30
N LYS A 50 -4.33 -2.72 -7.47
CA LYS A 50 -4.06 -1.28 -7.32
C LYS A 50 -3.78 -0.84 -5.88
N VAL A 51 -4.16 -1.65 -4.88
CA VAL A 51 -3.84 -1.38 -3.47
C VAL A 51 -2.35 -1.54 -3.22
N THR A 52 -1.73 -2.55 -3.84
CA THR A 52 -0.28 -2.82 -3.70
C THR A 52 0.55 -2.22 -4.84
N ASN A 53 -0.08 -1.91 -5.97
CA ASN A 53 0.54 -1.29 -7.15
C ASN A 53 -0.28 -0.06 -7.57
N PRO A 54 -0.20 1.06 -6.82
CA PRO A 54 -0.99 2.25 -7.09
C PRO A 54 -0.61 2.86 -8.44
N THR A 55 -1.60 3.38 -9.16
CA THR A 55 -1.39 4.06 -10.46
C THR A 55 -0.35 5.18 -10.36
N LEU A 56 -0.43 5.98 -9.28
CA LEU A 56 0.61 6.93 -8.91
C LEU A 56 1.47 6.31 -7.80
N SER A 57 2.53 5.62 -8.22
CA SER A 57 3.50 5.01 -7.31
C SER A 57 4.55 6.02 -6.81
N PRO A 58 5.23 5.71 -5.69
CA PRO A 58 6.32 6.56 -5.18
C PRO A 58 7.44 6.79 -6.20
N SER A 59 7.72 5.82 -7.09
CA SER A 59 8.75 5.96 -8.12
C SER A 59 8.45 7.05 -9.15
N HIS A 60 7.18 7.40 -9.38
CA HIS A 60 6.81 8.50 -10.28
C HIS A 60 7.12 9.88 -9.68
N LEU A 61 7.40 9.96 -8.39
CA LEU A 61 7.62 11.21 -7.65
C LEU A 61 9.10 11.46 -7.32
N GLN A 62 10.01 10.59 -7.81
CA GLN A 62 11.44 10.63 -7.48
C GLN A 62 12.12 11.98 -7.83
N ASP A 63 11.61 12.68 -8.85
CA ASP A 63 12.16 13.95 -9.33
C ASP A 63 11.45 15.19 -8.73
N LEU A 64 10.60 14.98 -7.70
CA LEU A 64 9.88 16.04 -7.00
C LEU A 64 10.29 16.06 -5.51
N PRO A 65 11.40 16.75 -5.15
CA PRO A 65 11.93 16.73 -3.79
C PRO A 65 10.91 17.21 -2.76
N GLY A 66 10.66 16.38 -1.74
CA GLY A 66 9.74 16.70 -0.64
C GLY A 66 8.26 16.66 -1.01
N PHE A 67 7.90 16.32 -2.25
CA PHE A 67 6.51 16.21 -2.64
C PHE A 67 5.86 14.99 -1.99
N THR A 68 4.69 15.19 -1.37
CA THR A 68 3.83 14.13 -0.87
C THR A 68 2.38 14.56 -0.98
N ARG A 69 1.49 13.61 -1.25
CA ARG A 69 0.03 13.83 -1.16
C ARG A 69 -0.49 13.65 0.27
N SER A 70 0.34 13.11 1.18
CA SER A 70 -0.08 12.83 2.54
C SER A 70 -0.33 14.10 3.33
N VAL A 71 -1.41 14.09 4.12
CA VAL A 71 -1.82 15.22 4.95
C VAL A 71 -2.23 14.70 6.32
N TYR A 72 -1.76 15.34 7.38
CA TYR A 72 -2.19 15.10 8.76
C TYR A 72 -2.82 16.37 9.34
N LYS A 73 -4.04 16.27 9.86
CA LYS A 73 -4.83 17.35 10.49
C LYS A 73 -5.38 16.90 11.84
N LYS A 74 -5.99 17.83 12.57
CA LYS A 74 -6.52 17.63 13.93
C LYS A 74 -7.50 16.46 14.03
N ASP A 75 -8.35 16.26 13.04
CA ASP A 75 -9.48 15.31 13.07
C ASP A 75 -9.45 14.27 11.94
N HIS A 76 -8.47 14.33 11.05
CA HIS A 76 -8.31 13.36 9.97
C HIS A 76 -6.87 13.29 9.47
N ALA A 77 -6.56 12.18 8.80
CA ALA A 77 -5.33 12.01 8.05
C ALA A 77 -5.64 11.38 6.69
N PHE A 78 -4.89 11.81 5.67
CA PHE A 78 -4.84 11.19 4.37
C PHE A 78 -3.42 10.67 4.17
N ILE A 79 -3.24 9.35 4.22
CA ILE A 79 -1.91 8.71 4.21
C ILE A 79 -1.75 7.96 2.88
N THR A 80 -0.73 8.33 2.12
CA THR A 80 -0.51 7.85 0.75
C THR A 80 0.74 6.96 0.65
N PRO A 81 0.83 6.11 -0.41
CA PRO A 81 1.88 5.11 -0.53
C PRO A 81 3.31 5.65 -0.38
N GLU A 82 3.59 6.84 -0.89
CA GLU A 82 4.90 7.48 -0.83
C GLU A 82 5.32 7.95 0.58
N SER A 83 4.41 7.96 1.56
CA SER A 83 4.69 8.33 2.96
C SER A 83 4.62 7.14 3.92
N GLN A 84 4.44 5.92 3.42
CA GLN A 84 4.47 4.72 4.25
C GLN A 84 5.91 4.42 4.71
N VAL A 85 6.11 4.34 6.03
CA VAL A 85 7.41 4.03 6.63
C VAL A 85 7.43 2.56 7.02
N PHE A 86 8.15 1.75 6.26
CA PHE A 86 8.33 0.33 6.55
C PHE A 86 9.54 0.09 7.44
N SER A 87 9.34 -0.69 8.51
CA SER A 87 10.39 -1.11 9.44
C SER A 87 10.11 -2.54 9.92
N PRO A 88 11.10 -3.29 10.43
CA PRO A 88 10.85 -4.62 11.01
C PRO A 88 9.75 -4.54 12.07
N LEU A 89 8.72 -5.38 11.94
CA LEU A 89 7.60 -5.39 12.89
C LEU A 89 8.03 -6.16 14.15
N PRO A 90 7.96 -5.57 15.36
CA PRO A 90 8.40 -6.24 16.58
C PRO A 90 7.69 -7.56 16.81
N ASP A 91 8.43 -8.57 17.29
CA ASP A 91 7.96 -9.95 17.55
C ASP A 91 7.47 -10.74 16.32
N TRP A 92 7.50 -10.15 15.12
CA TRP A 92 7.24 -10.84 13.86
C TRP A 92 8.55 -11.29 13.23
N THR A 93 8.53 -12.47 12.61
CA THR A 93 9.65 -13.00 11.82
C THR A 93 9.51 -12.58 10.36
N ASN A 94 10.60 -12.07 9.77
CA ASN A 94 10.72 -11.71 8.34
C ASN A 94 9.54 -10.89 7.78
N THR A 95 9.11 -9.89 8.55
CA THR A 95 7.97 -9.03 8.21
C THR A 95 8.32 -7.56 8.38
N LEU A 96 8.01 -6.74 7.37
CA LEU A 96 8.08 -5.29 7.48
C LEU A 96 6.69 -4.72 7.77
N GLY A 97 6.57 -3.91 8.82
CA GLY A 97 5.36 -3.19 9.19
C GLY A 97 5.42 -1.72 8.82
N ALA A 98 4.29 -1.15 8.40
CA ALA A 98 4.09 0.30 8.29
C ALA A 98 2.83 0.69 9.07
N TYR A 99 3.00 1.33 10.23
CA TYR A 99 1.90 1.87 11.02
C TYR A 99 1.31 3.10 10.30
N LEU A 100 0.00 3.05 10.05
CA LEU A 100 -0.75 4.13 9.40
C LEU A 100 -1.50 4.96 10.45
N ILE A 101 -2.19 4.28 11.37
CA ILE A 101 -2.97 4.92 12.44
C ILE A 101 -2.51 4.31 13.76
N THR A 102 -2.30 5.15 14.77
CA THR A 102 -2.01 4.72 16.15
C THR A 102 -2.71 5.66 17.13
N PRO A 103 -2.87 5.28 18.41
CA PRO A 103 -3.48 6.16 19.42
C PRO A 103 -2.81 7.53 19.58
N ALA A 104 -1.59 7.73 19.08
CA ALA A 104 -0.95 9.04 19.02
C ALA A 104 -1.77 10.08 18.20
N ILE A 105 -2.66 9.63 17.31
CA ILE A 105 -3.59 10.48 16.56
C ILE A 105 -4.95 10.68 17.25
N GLY A 106 -5.14 10.10 18.44
CA GLY A 106 -6.41 10.12 19.17
C GLY A 106 -7.38 8.99 18.81
N SER A 107 -6.94 7.98 18.07
CA SER A 107 -7.71 6.74 17.86
C SER A 107 -7.65 5.81 19.07
N HIS A 108 -8.59 4.88 19.17
CA HIS A 108 -8.55 3.76 20.14
C HIS A 108 -8.06 2.45 19.51
N PHE A 109 -7.52 2.50 18.30
CA PHE A 109 -7.02 1.34 17.54
C PHE A 109 -5.72 1.69 16.83
N VAL A 110 -4.95 0.66 16.47
CA VAL A 110 -3.86 0.75 15.51
C VAL A 110 -4.30 0.16 14.17
N MET A 111 -3.82 0.74 13.08
CA MET A 111 -3.95 0.20 11.73
C MET A 111 -2.57 0.19 11.09
N TYR A 112 -2.15 -0.95 10.57
CA TYR A 112 -0.86 -1.07 9.91
C TYR A 112 -0.89 -2.05 8.73
N LEU A 113 0.04 -1.84 7.80
CA LEU A 113 0.34 -2.80 6.74
C LEU A 113 1.44 -3.73 7.22
N ALA A 114 1.26 -5.05 7.04
CA ALA A 114 2.31 -6.04 7.28
C ALA A 114 2.69 -6.68 5.94
N LYS A 115 3.93 -6.44 5.50
CA LYS A 115 4.55 -7.07 4.33
C LYS A 115 5.35 -8.28 4.79
N MET A 116 4.70 -9.43 4.72
CA MET A 116 5.23 -10.73 5.05
C MET A 116 6.03 -11.28 3.85
N GLN A 117 7.25 -11.77 4.11
CA GLN A 117 8.09 -12.43 3.13
C GLN A 117 8.05 -13.96 3.30
N GLU A 118 8.80 -14.69 2.48
CA GLU A 118 8.95 -16.15 2.61
C GLU A 118 9.43 -16.55 4.03
N ASN A 119 8.85 -17.61 4.60
CA ASN A 119 9.13 -18.10 5.95
C ASN A 119 8.86 -17.06 7.06
N SER A 120 7.83 -16.22 6.89
CA SER A 120 7.44 -15.23 7.89
C SER A 120 6.39 -15.76 8.85
N LYS A 121 6.41 -15.22 10.09
CA LYS A 121 5.50 -15.60 11.17
C LYS A 121 5.12 -14.37 11.99
N SER A 122 3.86 -14.27 12.39
CA SER A 122 3.38 -13.17 13.23
C SER A 122 3.76 -13.35 14.70
N GLY A 123 4.03 -12.24 15.39
CA GLY A 123 4.04 -12.20 16.84
C GLY A 123 2.62 -12.09 17.42
N LEU A 124 2.43 -12.57 18.66
CA LEU A 124 1.19 -12.36 19.40
C LEU A 124 1.00 -10.87 19.71
N PRO A 125 -0.24 -10.36 19.72
CA PRO A 125 -0.52 -9.02 20.21
C PRO A 125 -0.33 -8.96 21.75
N PRO A 126 -0.22 -7.76 22.34
CA PRO A 126 -0.21 -7.60 23.80
C PRO A 126 -1.47 -8.13 24.48
N SER A 127 -1.42 -8.30 25.81
CA SER A 127 -2.60 -8.72 26.59
C SER A 127 -3.80 -7.81 26.36
N ASP A 128 -4.97 -8.45 26.26
CA ASP A 128 -6.30 -7.83 26.09
C ASP A 128 -6.47 -7.07 24.77
N VAL A 129 -5.56 -7.29 23.83
CA VAL A 129 -5.65 -6.72 22.49
C VAL A 129 -6.31 -7.74 21.56
N GLU A 130 -7.43 -7.34 20.96
CA GLU A 130 -8.05 -8.06 19.86
C GLU A 130 -7.42 -7.64 18.53
N ARG A 131 -7.40 -8.57 17.56
CA ARG A 131 -6.75 -8.38 16.27
C ARG A 131 -7.67 -8.77 15.13
N PHE A 132 -7.75 -7.92 14.11
CA PHE A 132 -8.37 -8.22 12.83
C PHE A 132 -7.33 -8.18 11.71
N ILE A 133 -7.34 -9.18 10.84
CA ILE A 133 -6.40 -9.33 9.74
C ILE A 133 -7.19 -9.44 8.43
N PHE A 134 -6.76 -8.72 7.40
CA PHE A 134 -7.31 -8.81 6.04
C PHE A 134 -6.20 -9.00 5.02
N VAL A 135 -6.34 -9.98 4.12
CA VAL A 135 -5.32 -10.28 3.10
C VAL A 135 -5.60 -9.46 1.83
N VAL A 136 -4.67 -8.55 1.49
CA VAL A 136 -4.76 -7.75 0.25
C VAL A 136 -3.88 -8.27 -0.88
N GLN A 137 -2.88 -9.09 -0.57
CA GLN A 137 -2.01 -9.72 -1.57
C GLN A 137 -1.47 -11.05 -1.04
N GLY A 138 -1.36 -12.04 -1.94
CA GLY A 138 -0.77 -13.33 -1.63
C GLY A 138 -1.71 -14.22 -0.80
N SER A 139 -1.13 -15.00 0.10
CA SER A 139 -1.87 -15.84 1.03
C SER A 139 -1.09 -16.05 2.31
N ALA A 140 -1.80 -16.29 3.41
CA ALA A 140 -1.25 -16.66 4.70
C ALA A 140 -2.03 -17.84 5.28
N VAL A 141 -1.48 -18.44 6.33
CA VAL A 141 -2.11 -19.52 7.09
C VAL A 141 -2.23 -19.07 8.53
N LEU A 142 -3.44 -19.09 9.07
CA LEU A 142 -3.72 -18.87 10.48
C LEU A 142 -3.77 -20.22 11.21
N ILE A 143 -3.04 -20.34 12.31
CA ILE A 143 -3.00 -21.51 13.18
C ILE A 143 -3.35 -21.04 14.59
N ASN A 144 -4.37 -21.61 15.22
CA ASN A 144 -4.71 -21.32 16.61
C ASN A 144 -4.13 -22.38 17.57
N ILE A 145 -4.19 -22.12 18.89
CA ILE A 145 -3.67 -23.06 19.90
C ILE A 145 -4.37 -24.42 19.92
N SER A 146 -5.62 -24.50 19.44
CA SER A 146 -6.35 -25.76 19.28
C SER A 146 -5.85 -26.60 18.09
N GLY A 147 -4.90 -26.08 17.32
CA GLY A 147 -4.36 -26.73 16.12
C GLY A 147 -5.23 -26.55 14.87
N ASN A 148 -6.27 -25.70 14.93
CA ASN A 148 -7.09 -25.42 13.75
C ASN A 148 -6.29 -24.55 12.78
N VAL A 149 -6.24 -25.01 11.52
CA VAL A 149 -5.50 -24.37 10.44
C VAL A 149 -6.48 -23.76 9.44
N HIS A 150 -6.33 -22.47 9.16
CA HIS A 150 -7.16 -21.74 8.22
C HIS A 150 -6.31 -21.07 7.15
N LYS A 151 -6.54 -21.40 5.87
CA LYS A 151 -5.88 -20.74 4.75
C LYS A 151 -6.59 -19.45 4.41
N LEU A 152 -5.86 -18.33 4.49
CA LEU A 152 -6.33 -16.99 4.16
C LEU A 152 -5.76 -16.61 2.78
N LYS A 153 -6.62 -16.46 1.78
CA LYS A 153 -6.25 -15.93 0.46
C LYS A 153 -6.61 -14.45 0.39
N VAL A 154 -6.22 -13.76 -0.69
CA VAL A 154 -6.73 -12.42 -0.99
C VAL A 154 -8.26 -12.38 -0.77
N ASP A 155 -8.74 -11.32 -0.10
CA ASP A 155 -10.14 -11.12 0.29
C ASP A 155 -10.64 -12.00 1.45
N SER A 156 -9.75 -12.80 2.05
CA SER A 156 -10.02 -13.48 3.32
C SER A 156 -9.62 -12.61 4.51
N TYR A 157 -10.31 -12.81 5.61
CA TYR A 157 -10.04 -12.14 6.87
C TYR A 157 -10.15 -13.07 8.07
N ALA A 158 -9.55 -12.65 9.17
CA ALA A 158 -9.68 -13.29 10.46
C ALA A 158 -9.82 -12.27 11.58
N TYR A 159 -10.74 -12.50 12.51
CA TYR A 159 -10.83 -11.82 13.78
C TYR A 159 -10.40 -12.77 14.89
N LEU A 160 -9.60 -12.22 15.81
CA LEU A 160 -8.95 -12.91 16.89
C LEU A 160 -9.33 -12.20 18.19
N PRO A 161 -10.13 -12.85 19.05
CA PRO A 161 -10.46 -12.36 20.38
C PRO A 161 -9.22 -11.96 21.18
N PRO A 162 -9.39 -11.06 22.16
CA PRO A 162 -8.30 -10.73 23.06
C PRO A 162 -7.77 -11.99 23.76
N ASN A 163 -6.44 -12.05 23.94
CA ASN A 163 -5.74 -13.13 24.63
C ASN A 163 -5.86 -14.52 23.97
N LEU A 164 -6.36 -14.61 22.72
CA LEU A 164 -6.34 -15.85 21.96
C LEU A 164 -4.94 -16.09 21.36
N ASP A 165 -4.28 -17.17 21.78
CA ASP A 165 -3.01 -17.61 21.20
C ASP A 165 -3.21 -18.11 19.76
N HIS A 166 -2.46 -17.50 18.84
CA HIS A 166 -2.50 -17.78 17.41
C HIS A 166 -1.17 -17.40 16.72
N THR A 167 -0.95 -17.95 15.53
CA THR A 167 0.13 -17.53 14.64
C THR A 167 -0.42 -17.40 13.22
N VAL A 168 0.01 -16.36 12.51
CA VAL A 168 -0.17 -16.19 11.07
C VAL A 168 1.18 -16.40 10.39
N GLU A 169 1.24 -17.35 9.46
CA GLU A 169 2.47 -17.75 8.79
C GLU A 169 2.31 -17.71 7.27
N THR A 170 3.41 -17.51 6.55
CA THR A 170 3.43 -17.71 5.10
C THR A 170 4.81 -18.12 4.60
N ASP A 171 4.80 -19.06 3.65
CA ASP A 171 5.98 -19.53 2.90
C ASP A 171 6.11 -18.79 1.55
N ALA A 172 5.43 -17.65 1.40
CA ALA A 172 5.48 -16.80 0.21
C ALA A 172 5.28 -15.34 0.60
N ALA A 173 5.33 -14.42 -0.37
CA ALA A 173 5.01 -13.03 -0.11
C ALA A 173 3.51 -12.84 0.15
N ALA A 174 3.18 -12.12 1.23
CA ALA A 174 1.82 -11.69 1.53
C ALA A 174 1.80 -10.25 2.05
N THR A 175 0.74 -9.52 1.72
CA THR A 175 0.48 -8.20 2.32
C THR A 175 -0.83 -8.25 3.07
N LEU A 176 -0.79 -7.90 4.34
CA LEU A 176 -1.94 -7.85 5.24
C LEU A 176 -2.23 -6.39 5.62
N ILE A 177 -3.52 -6.08 5.79
CA ILE A 177 -3.96 -4.94 6.59
C ILE A 177 -4.35 -5.51 7.95
N VAL A 178 -3.80 -4.96 9.01
CA VAL A 178 -4.08 -5.40 10.38
C VAL A 178 -4.63 -4.25 11.20
N PHE A 179 -5.69 -4.53 11.94
CA PHE A 179 -6.23 -3.67 12.98
C PHE A 179 -6.04 -4.33 14.32
N GLU A 180 -5.61 -3.57 15.32
CA GLU A 180 -5.58 -4.04 16.70
C GLU A 180 -6.13 -2.98 17.63
N ARG A 181 -6.77 -3.44 18.70
CA ARG A 181 -7.41 -2.57 19.69
C ARG A 181 -7.40 -3.25 21.04
N ARG A 182 -7.28 -2.48 22.12
CA ARG A 182 -7.57 -3.00 23.47
C ARG A 182 -9.08 -3.22 23.59
N TYR A 183 -9.48 -4.47 23.75
CA TYR A 183 -10.88 -4.87 23.77
C TYR A 183 -11.62 -4.24 24.95
N SER A 184 -12.77 -3.62 24.67
CA SER A 184 -13.67 -3.03 25.65
C SER A 184 -14.89 -3.93 25.85
N GLY A 185 -14.67 -5.10 26.46
CA GLY A 185 -15.72 -6.09 26.67
C GLY A 185 -16.82 -5.67 27.64
N LEU A 186 -17.99 -6.26 27.45
CA LEU A 186 -19.13 -6.19 28.36
C LEU A 186 -19.25 -7.49 29.16
N GLU A 187 -19.74 -7.39 30.39
CA GLU A 187 -19.98 -8.57 31.23
C GLU A 187 -20.92 -9.56 30.51
N ASN A 188 -20.61 -10.86 30.59
CA ASN A 188 -21.33 -11.96 29.94
C ASN A 188 -21.35 -11.92 28.39
N HIS A 189 -20.53 -11.07 27.77
CA HIS A 189 -20.36 -11.01 26.32
C HIS A 189 -18.93 -11.32 25.94
N VAL A 190 -18.75 -12.43 25.21
CA VAL A 190 -17.44 -12.88 24.73
C VAL A 190 -17.43 -12.91 23.22
N THR A 191 -16.31 -12.49 22.64
CA THR A 191 -16.09 -12.62 21.20
C THR A 191 -15.47 -13.98 20.90
N GLU A 192 -15.65 -14.43 19.66
CA GLU A 192 -15.15 -15.71 19.18
C GLU A 192 -14.23 -15.50 17.99
N GLN A 193 -13.34 -16.47 17.73
CA GLN A 193 -12.54 -16.44 16.51
C GLN A 193 -13.45 -16.51 15.29
N ILE A 194 -13.29 -15.57 14.36
CA ILE A 194 -14.01 -15.56 13.09
C ILE A 194 -13.01 -15.65 11.96
N VAL A 195 -13.29 -16.50 10.98
CA VAL A 195 -12.55 -16.56 9.73
C VAL A 195 -13.55 -16.51 8.59
N GLY A 196 -13.32 -15.62 7.63
CA GLY A 196 -14.27 -15.39 6.56
C GLY A 196 -13.64 -14.88 5.27
N SER A 197 -14.49 -14.62 4.30
CA SER A 197 -14.17 -13.97 3.03
C SER A 197 -15.27 -12.95 2.73
N THR A 198 -14.92 -11.82 2.12
CA THR A 198 -15.86 -10.71 1.89
C THR A 198 -16.99 -11.10 0.96
N ASP A 199 -16.68 -11.81 -0.12
CA ASP A 199 -17.63 -12.34 -1.11
C ASP A 199 -18.74 -13.22 -0.51
N LYS A 200 -18.49 -13.81 0.67
CA LYS A 200 -19.46 -14.64 1.41
C LYS A 200 -20.35 -13.86 2.36
N GLN A 201 -20.08 -12.57 2.59
CA GLN A 201 -20.91 -11.74 3.47
C GLN A 201 -22.15 -11.24 2.74
N THR A 202 -23.26 -11.21 3.47
CA THR A 202 -24.54 -10.73 2.95
C THR A 202 -24.50 -9.22 2.71
N LEU A 203 -25.03 -8.79 1.56
CA LEU A 203 -25.30 -7.39 1.28
C LEU A 203 -26.39 -6.86 2.22
N LEU A 204 -26.12 -5.72 2.85
CA LEU A 204 -27.05 -5.05 3.75
C LEU A 204 -27.75 -3.91 3.03
N GLU A 205 -28.98 -3.63 3.46
CA GLU A 205 -29.71 -2.44 3.03
C GLU A 205 -29.03 -1.19 3.57
N THR A 206 -28.92 -0.17 2.72
CA THR A 206 -28.31 1.12 3.03
C THR A 206 -29.32 2.24 2.74
N PRO A 207 -30.32 2.46 3.63
CA PRO A 207 -31.40 3.40 3.36
C PRO A 207 -30.87 4.82 3.10
N GLY A 208 -31.20 5.37 1.92
CA GLY A 208 -30.76 6.69 1.49
C GLY A 208 -29.41 6.73 0.77
N GLU A 209 -28.76 5.58 0.61
CA GLU A 209 -27.44 5.46 0.01
C GLU A 209 -27.46 4.53 -1.22
N ILE A 210 -26.43 4.63 -2.06
CA ILE A 210 -26.30 3.79 -3.28
C ILE A 210 -25.13 2.81 -3.22
N PHE A 211 -24.33 2.84 -2.15
CA PHE A 211 -23.21 1.92 -2.00
C PHE A 211 -23.66 0.56 -1.48
N GLU A 212 -22.97 -0.48 -1.92
CA GLU A 212 -23.07 -1.82 -1.37
C GLU A 212 -22.35 -1.87 -0.02
N LEU A 213 -22.99 -2.46 0.99
CA LEU A 213 -22.42 -2.61 2.33
C LEU A 213 -22.40 -4.07 2.74
N ARG A 214 -21.24 -4.54 3.19
CA ARG A 214 -21.07 -5.81 3.91
C ARG A 214 -20.45 -5.54 5.28
N LYS A 215 -20.87 -6.29 6.29
CA LYS A 215 -20.20 -6.32 7.61
C LYS A 215 -19.41 -7.61 7.73
N LEU A 216 -18.16 -7.51 8.16
CA LEU A 216 -17.26 -8.66 8.26
C LEU A 216 -17.32 -9.32 9.64
N LEU A 217 -17.78 -8.60 10.67
CA LEU A 217 -18.00 -9.15 12.01
C LEU A 217 -19.50 -9.17 12.36
N PRO A 218 -19.93 -10.05 13.27
CA PRO A 218 -21.28 -10.03 13.83
C PRO A 218 -21.63 -8.68 14.45
N THR A 219 -22.92 -8.36 14.48
CA THR A 219 -23.45 -7.14 15.09
C THR A 219 -23.91 -7.35 16.53
N SER A 220 -23.48 -8.45 17.18
CA SER A 220 -23.82 -8.70 18.58
C SER A 220 -23.05 -7.74 19.50
N LEU A 221 -23.55 -7.55 20.72
CA LEU A 221 -22.97 -6.65 21.72
C LEU A 221 -21.56 -7.08 22.20
N ALA A 222 -21.11 -8.29 21.85
CA ALA A 222 -19.77 -8.75 22.16
C ALA A 222 -18.69 -8.01 21.36
N TYR A 223 -18.98 -7.60 20.12
CA TYR A 223 -17.98 -6.97 19.26
C TYR A 223 -18.03 -5.45 19.41
N ASP A 224 -16.95 -4.84 19.88
CA ASP A 224 -16.88 -3.40 20.16
C ASP A 224 -16.46 -2.55 18.94
N PHE A 225 -16.20 -3.20 17.80
CA PHE A 225 -15.97 -2.61 16.50
C PHE A 225 -16.48 -3.53 15.37
N ASN A 226 -16.49 -3.02 14.14
CA ASN A 226 -16.78 -3.81 12.94
C ASN A 226 -15.92 -3.32 11.78
N ILE A 227 -15.76 -4.16 10.75
CA ILE A 227 -15.11 -3.80 9.48
C ILE A 227 -16.17 -3.88 8.40
N HIS A 228 -16.29 -2.80 7.62
CA HIS A 228 -17.24 -2.71 6.54
C HIS A 228 -16.51 -2.80 5.20
N SER A 229 -17.10 -3.53 4.25
CA SER A 229 -16.64 -3.65 2.86
C SER A 229 -17.72 -3.19 1.89
#